data_AF-A0A944TVL0-F1
#
_entry.id   AF-A0A944TVL0-F1
#
_cell.length_a   1.000
_cell.length_b   1.000
_cell.length_c   1.000
_cell.angle_alpha   90.00
_cell.angle_beta   90.00
_cell.angle_gamma   90.00
#
_symmetry.space_group_name_H-M   'P 1'
#
loop_
_entity.id
_entity.type
_entity.pdbx_description
1 polymer ?
#
loop_
_entity_poly.entity_id
_entity_poly.type
_entity_poly.pdbx_seq_one_letter_code
_entity_poly.pdbx_strand_id
1 'polypeptide(L)'
;MSFYTSVNRYGNQILYCGYNDHGVRVEKKIKFAPTLFIPSKNKNTEWLALDGTQVEPIGFSTMRDAKNFIDQYKDVDQFKVYGNTNYIQQCITDMFPNEIKFHTNQVNIVNFDIEVMSDDG
;
A
#
# COMPACT_ATOMS: atom_id res chain seq x y z
N MET A 1 14.59 2.91 15.86
CA MET A 1 13.29 2.29 15.51
C MET A 1 12.58 3.18 14.51
N SER A 2 12.42 2.69 13.28
CA SER A 2 11.75 3.41 12.21
C SER A 2 10.24 3.16 12.21
N PHE A 3 9.46 4.19 11.89
CA PHE A 3 8.01 4.09 11.71
C PHE A 3 7.51 5.20 10.78
N TYR A 4 6.35 4.99 10.18
CA TYR A 4 5.71 5.97 9.31
C TYR A 4 4.74 6.86 10.08
N THR A 5 4.54 8.09 9.62
CA THR A 5 3.48 9.00 10.09
C THR A 5 2.49 9.35 8.99
N SER A 6 2.91 9.29 7.72
CA SER A 6 2.03 9.48 6.58
C SER A 6 2.53 8.69 5.38
N VAL A 7 1.63 7.97 4.72
CA VAL A 7 1.94 7.23 3.49
C VAL A 7 0.82 7.48 2.50
N ASN A 8 1.14 8.11 1.38
CA ASN A 8 0.17 8.49 0.36
C ASN A 8 0.63 8.01 -1.02
N ARG A 9 -0.33 7.73 -1.91
CA ARG A 9 -0.03 7.41 -3.30
C ARG A 9 -0.13 8.66 -4.16
N TYR A 10 0.87 8.88 -5.02
CA TYR A 10 0.85 9.88 -6.08
C TYR A 10 1.34 9.25 -7.40
N GLY A 11 0.39 8.93 -8.29
CA GLY A 11 0.68 8.20 -9.52
C GLY A 11 1.31 6.83 -9.26
N ASN A 12 2.57 6.66 -9.71
CA ASN A 12 3.40 5.46 -9.52
C ASN A 12 4.40 5.60 -8.36
N GLN A 13 4.26 6.64 -7.53
CA GLN A 13 5.10 6.86 -6.37
C GLN A 13 4.29 6.76 -5.08
N ILE A 14 4.93 6.26 -4.03
CA ILE A 14 4.49 6.36 -2.65
C ILE A 14 5.25 7.52 -2.01
N LEU A 15 4.49 8.50 -1.52
CA LEU A 15 4.97 9.62 -0.72
C LEU A 15 4.98 9.14 0.74
N TYR A 16 6.18 9.02 1.29
CA TYR A 16 6.41 8.51 2.63
C TYR A 16 6.95 9.61 3.53
N CYS A 17 6.33 9.78 4.69
CA CYS A 17 6.83 10.56 5.81
C CYS A 17 6.93 9.65 7.04
N GLY A 18 8.02 9.77 7.80
CA GLY A 18 8.20 8.99 9.01
C GLY A 18 9.47 9.38 9.76
N TYR A 19 9.92 8.47 10.61
CA TYR A 19 11.16 8.60 11.37
C TYR A 19 12.07 7.40 11.07
N ASN A 20 13.37 7.66 10.95
CA ASN A 20 14.36 6.59 10.78
C ASN A 20 14.78 6.01 12.13
N ASP A 21 15.70 5.04 12.12
CA ASP A 21 16.11 4.38 13.35
C ASP A 21 16.80 5.26 14.38
N HIS A 22 17.33 6.41 13.95
CA HIS A 22 17.96 7.42 14.79
C HIS A 22 16.97 8.49 15.29
N GLY A 23 15.67 8.34 15.02
CA GLY A 23 14.64 9.31 15.42
C GLY A 23 14.65 10.59 14.58
N VAL A 24 15.28 10.59 13.40
CA VAL A 24 15.28 11.73 12.49
C VAL A 24 14.11 11.62 11.52
N ARG A 25 13.37 12.72 11.35
CA ARG A 25 12.25 12.81 10.40
C ARG A 25 12.76 12.66 8.97
N VAL A 26 12.09 11.82 8.19
CA VAL A 26 12.44 11.49 6.81
C VAL A 26 11.23 11.64 5.89
N GLU A 27 11.47 12.16 4.70
CA GLU A 27 10.51 12.26 3.62
C GLU A 27 11.09 11.61 2.36
N LYS A 28 10.32 10.74 1.69
CA LYS A 28 10.80 9.99 0.52
C LYS A 28 9.70 9.85 -0.53
N LYS A 29 10.14 9.83 -1.79
CA LYS A 29 9.33 9.38 -2.92
C LYS A 29 9.82 8.00 -3.35
N ILE A 30 9.01 6.98 -3.10
CA ILE A 30 9.35 5.58 -3.34
C ILE A 30 8.64 5.12 -4.60
N LYS A 31 9.38 4.59 -5.59
CA LYS A 31 8.74 3.86 -6.70
C LYS A 31 8.31 2.50 -6.16
N PHE A 32 7.02 2.19 -6.23
CA PHE A 32 6.48 0.95 -5.69
C PHE A 32 6.05 0.00 -6.80
N ALA A 33 6.52 -1.24 -6.70
CA ALA A 33 6.28 -2.35 -7.62
C ALA A 33 5.37 -3.35 -6.88
N PRO A 34 4.04 -3.30 -7.10
CA PRO A 34 3.12 -4.16 -6.36
C PRO A 34 3.20 -5.60 -6.85
N THR A 35 2.72 -6.51 -6.00
CA THR A 35 2.53 -7.92 -6.34
C THR A 35 1.04 -8.25 -6.27
N LEU A 36 0.52 -8.92 -7.29
CA LEU A 36 -0.80 -9.55 -7.26
C LEU A 36 -0.63 -11.05 -7.47
N PHE A 37 -1.74 -11.78 -7.53
CA PHE A 37 -1.72 -13.23 -7.61
C PHE A 37 -2.73 -13.71 -8.65
N ILE A 38 -2.40 -14.79 -9.36
CA ILE A 38 -3.26 -15.42 -10.37
C ILE A 38 -3.43 -16.92 -10.07
N PRO A 39 -4.50 -17.59 -10.55
CA PRO A 39 -4.66 -19.03 -10.39
C PRO A 39 -3.46 -19.77 -10.99
N SER A 40 -2.81 -20.59 -10.16
CA SER A 40 -1.70 -21.40 -10.60
C SER A 40 -2.18 -22.69 -11.26
N LYS A 41 -1.45 -23.13 -12.29
CA LYS A 41 -1.62 -24.48 -12.85
C LYS A 41 -0.85 -25.55 -12.08
N ASN A 42 0.16 -25.14 -11.31
CA ASN A 42 0.94 -26.04 -10.47
C ASN A 42 0.18 -26.32 -9.17
N LYS A 43 0.01 -27.60 -8.84
CA LYS A 43 -0.69 -28.06 -7.62
C LYS A 43 0.12 -27.92 -6.32
N ASN A 44 1.38 -27.50 -6.41
CA ASN A 44 2.31 -27.40 -5.28
C ASN A 44 2.78 -25.95 -5.06
N THR A 45 1.89 -24.96 -5.12
CA THR A 45 2.26 -23.56 -4.81
C THR A 45 2.38 -23.33 -3.31
N GLU A 46 3.27 -22.43 -2.93
CA GLU A 46 3.38 -21.94 -1.55
C GLU A 46 2.20 -21.04 -1.16
N TRP A 47 1.53 -20.44 -2.15
CA TRP A 47 0.47 -19.46 -1.93
C TRP A 47 -0.92 -20.06 -2.14
N LEU A 48 -1.79 -19.78 -1.18
CA LEU A 48 -3.18 -20.20 -1.15
C LEU A 48 -4.06 -18.98 -0.93
N ALA A 49 -5.07 -18.79 -1.77
CA ALA A 49 -6.09 -17.77 -1.57
C ALA A 49 -7.04 -18.16 -0.42
N LEU A 50 -7.78 -17.19 0.10
CA LEU A 50 -8.73 -17.42 1.21
C LEU A 50 -9.87 -18.39 0.86
N ASP A 51 -10.18 -18.57 -0.41
CA ASP A 51 -11.16 -19.53 -0.92
C ASP A 51 -10.56 -20.94 -1.18
N GLY A 52 -9.29 -21.16 -0.85
CA GLY A 52 -8.58 -22.41 -1.08
C GLY A 52 -8.04 -22.58 -2.50
N THR A 53 -8.19 -21.57 -3.37
CA THR A 53 -7.58 -21.59 -4.70
C THR A 53 -6.07 -21.47 -4.60
N GLN A 54 -5.34 -22.34 -5.30
CA GLN A 54 -3.90 -22.21 -5.41
C GLN A 54 -3.53 -21.08 -6.37
N VAL A 55 -2.62 -20.22 -5.93
CA VAL A 55 -2.25 -19.02 -6.67
C VAL A 55 -0.74 -18.87 -6.78
N GLU A 56 -0.29 -18.11 -7.77
CA GLU A 56 1.12 -17.76 -7.96
C GLU A 56 1.28 -16.24 -8.02
N PRO A 57 2.36 -15.67 -7.46
CA PRO A 57 2.61 -14.25 -7.47
C PRO A 57 2.99 -13.76 -8.86
N ILE A 58 2.48 -12.58 -9.22
CA ILE A 58 2.88 -11.81 -10.39
C ILE A 58 3.33 -10.42 -9.93
N GLY A 59 4.60 -10.11 -10.14
CA GLY A 59 5.18 -8.81 -9.84
C GLY A 59 4.97 -7.83 -10.99
N PHE A 60 4.63 -6.59 -10.68
CA PHE A 60 4.47 -5.51 -11.66
C PHE A 60 5.56 -4.47 -11.51
N SER A 61 5.97 -3.85 -12.61
CA SER A 61 6.96 -2.76 -12.58
C SER A 61 6.41 -1.49 -11.91
N THR A 62 5.11 -1.22 -12.07
CA THR A 62 4.46 -0.06 -11.46
C THR A 62 3.03 -0.33 -10.99
N MET A 63 2.53 0.51 -10.09
CA MET A 63 1.13 0.50 -9.66
C MET A 63 0.12 0.75 -10.78
N ARG A 64 0.51 1.44 -11.86
CA ARG A 64 -0.34 1.62 -13.04
C ARG A 64 -0.46 0.33 -13.84
N ASP A 65 0.65 -0.39 -14.02
CA ASP A 65 0.66 -1.64 -14.78
C ASP A 65 -0.21 -2.70 -14.09
N ALA A 66 -0.11 -2.80 -12.76
CA ALA A 66 -0.97 -3.68 -11.97
C ALA A 66 -2.46 -3.32 -12.09
N LYS A 67 -2.80 -2.03 -12.11
CA LYS A 67 -4.18 -1.58 -12.33
C LYS A 67 -4.66 -1.94 -13.73
N ASN A 68 -3.86 -1.66 -14.76
CA ASN A 68 -4.20 -1.99 -16.14
C ASN A 68 -4.41 -3.49 -16.32
N PHE A 69 -3.60 -4.31 -15.65
CA PHE A 69 -3.75 -5.76 -15.64
C PHE A 69 -5.10 -6.19 -15.05
N ILE A 70 -5.48 -5.66 -13.88
CA ILE A 70 -6.81 -5.93 -13.30
C ILE A 70 -7.91 -5.51 -14.27
N ASP A 71 -7.80 -4.30 -14.84
CA ASP A 71 -8.80 -3.74 -15.74
C ASP A 71 -8.92 -4.55 -17.06
N GLN A 72 -7.84 -5.15 -17.54
CA GLN A 72 -7.83 -5.99 -18.74
C GLN A 72 -8.59 -7.30 -18.55
N TYR A 73 -8.54 -7.88 -17.35
CA TYR A 73 -9.14 -9.19 -17.05
C TYR A 73 -10.45 -9.12 -16.29
N LYS A 74 -10.93 -7.92 -15.93
CA LYS A 74 -12.16 -7.73 -15.15
C LYS A 74 -13.41 -8.37 -15.77
N ASP A 75 -13.45 -8.46 -17.11
CA ASP A 75 -14.60 -8.97 -17.88
C ASP A 75 -14.38 -10.43 -18.33
N VAL A 76 -13.29 -11.08 -17.89
CA VAL A 76 -12.99 -12.47 -18.21
C VAL A 76 -13.44 -13.35 -17.04
N ASP A 77 -14.64 -13.92 -17.14
CA ASP A 77 -15.29 -14.69 -16.06
C ASP A 77 -14.42 -15.81 -15.46
N GLN A 78 -13.50 -16.38 -16.25
CA GLN A 78 -12.62 -17.46 -15.81
C GLN A 78 -11.27 -16.98 -15.24
N PHE A 79 -10.97 -15.67 -15.26
CA PHE A 79 -9.68 -15.13 -14.83
C PHE A 79 -9.84 -14.17 -13.66
N LYS A 80 -9.78 -14.72 -12.45
CA LYS A 80 -9.82 -13.95 -11.21
C LYS A 80 -8.42 -13.52 -10.79
N VAL A 81 -8.23 -12.22 -10.59
CA VAL A 81 -6.99 -11.66 -10.01
C VAL A 81 -7.14 -11.58 -8.49
N TYR A 82 -6.15 -12.06 -7.76
CA TYR A 82 -6.10 -12.09 -6.30
C TYR A 82 -5.05 -11.12 -5.76
N GLY A 83 -5.10 -10.83 -4.47
CA GLY A 83 -4.16 -9.95 -3.77
C GLY A 83 -4.77 -8.61 -3.39
N ASN A 84 -4.00 -7.82 -2.64
CA ASN A 84 -4.47 -6.55 -2.07
C ASN A 84 -4.28 -5.39 -3.07
N THR A 85 -5.35 -4.81 -3.59
CA THR A 85 -5.24 -3.67 -4.53
C THR A 85 -4.94 -2.32 -3.84
N ASN A 86 -4.93 -2.28 -2.51
CA ASN A 86 -4.47 -1.13 -1.75
C ASN A 86 -2.93 -1.14 -1.67
N TYR A 87 -2.29 -0.55 -2.69
CA TYR A 87 -0.84 -0.51 -2.80
C TYR A 87 -0.14 0.28 -1.68
N ILE A 88 -0.85 1.20 -1.00
CA ILE A 88 -0.31 1.87 0.19
C ILE A 88 -0.09 0.82 1.30
N GLN A 89 -1.10 -0.03 1.52
CA GLN A 89 -1.01 -1.09 2.53
C GLN A 89 0.06 -2.12 2.17
N GLN A 90 0.13 -2.56 0.90
CA GLN A 90 1.24 -3.44 0.48
C GLN A 90 2.60 -2.81 0.79
N CYS A 91 2.81 -1.55 0.41
CA CYS A 91 4.07 -0.86 0.64
C CYS A 91 4.40 -0.73 2.15
N ILE A 92 3.41 -0.45 3.00
CA ILE A 92 3.59 -0.42 4.45
C ILE A 92 3.97 -1.81 4.97
N THR A 93 3.27 -2.87 4.57
CA THR A 93 3.56 -4.25 4.98
C THR A 93 4.96 -4.69 4.55
N ASP A 94 5.41 -4.33 3.33
CA ASP A 94 6.75 -4.66 2.84
C ASP A 94 7.85 -3.95 3.64
N MET A 95 7.62 -2.67 4.00
CA MET A 95 8.59 -1.89 4.80
C MET A 95 8.57 -2.27 6.29
N PHE A 96 7.40 -2.64 6.81
CA PHE A 96 7.15 -2.90 8.23
C PHE A 96 6.34 -4.20 8.39
N PRO A 97 6.98 -5.38 8.17
CA PRO A 97 6.28 -6.66 8.17
C PRO A 97 5.84 -7.15 9.55
N ASN A 98 6.40 -6.56 10.60
CA ASN A 98 6.17 -6.94 12.00
C ASN A 98 5.45 -5.81 12.75
N GLU A 99 5.24 -6.03 14.05
CA GLU A 99 4.69 -5.01 14.94
C GLU A 99 5.46 -3.67 14.85
N ILE A 100 4.73 -2.59 14.59
CA ILE A 100 5.27 -1.25 14.45
C ILE A 100 5.23 -0.56 15.80
N LYS A 101 6.39 -0.47 16.44
CA LYS A 101 6.56 0.32 17.65
C LYS A 101 6.89 1.77 17.26
N PHE A 102 6.20 2.72 17.85
CA PHE A 102 6.37 4.15 17.54
C PHE A 102 6.44 5.00 18.81
N HIS A 103 7.05 6.17 18.68
CA HIS A 103 7.16 7.13 19.77
C HIS A 103 6.11 8.24 19.57
N THR A 104 5.10 8.29 20.44
CA THR A 104 4.00 9.27 20.36
C THR A 104 4.50 10.72 20.42
N ASN A 105 5.55 10.99 21.19
CA ASN A 105 6.16 12.31 21.29
C ASN A 105 6.83 12.80 19.99
N GLN A 106 7.05 11.91 19.02
CA GLN A 106 7.56 12.25 17.69
C GLN A 106 6.42 12.50 16.69
N VAL A 107 5.18 12.14 17.00
CA VAL A 107 4.03 12.42 16.13
C VAL A 107 3.58 13.86 16.36
N ASN A 108 3.58 14.67 15.31
CA ASN A 108 3.06 16.03 15.37
C ASN A 108 1.53 16.01 15.44
N ILE A 109 0.98 16.19 16.65
CA ILE A 109 -0.45 16.26 16.89
C ILE A 109 -0.84 17.73 17.01
N VAL A 110 -1.70 18.20 16.11
CA VAL A 110 -2.16 19.59 16.06
C VAL A 110 -3.67 19.62 16.27
N ASN A 111 -4.13 20.50 17.16
CA ASN A 111 -5.54 20.84 17.34
C ASN A 111 -5.70 22.30 16.93
N PHE A 112 -6.61 22.58 16.01
CA PHE A 112 -6.90 23.93 15.54
C PHE A 112 -8.40 24.08 15.33
N ASP A 113 -8.88 25.29 15.53
CA ASP A 113 -10.28 25.68 15.41
C ASP A 113 -10.33 26.96 14.57
N ILE A 114 -11.29 27.04 13.65
CA ILE A 114 -11.44 28.18 12.75
C ILE A 114 -12.85 28.76 12.88
N GLU A 115 -12.94 30.08 12.95
CA GLU A 115 -14.21 30.79 13.00
C GLU A 115 -14.28 31.78 11.84
N VAL A 116 -15.41 31.78 11.14
CA VAL A 116 -15.69 32.68 10.03
C VAL A 116 -17.08 33.24 10.22
N MET A 117 -17.17 34.56 10.39
CA MET A 117 -18.45 35.27 10.34
C MET A 117 -18.91 35.31 8.87
N SER A 118 -20.06 34.71 8.56
CA SER A 118 -20.72 34.80 7.25
C SER A 118 -22.05 35.50 7.41
N ASP A 119 -22.09 36.79 7.04
CA ASP A 119 -23.31 37.60 7.11
C ASP A 119 -24.16 37.48 5.82
N ASP A 120 -23.59 37.00 4.71
CA ASP A 120 -24.22 37.03 3.37
C ASP A 120 -24.24 35.69 2.60
N GLY A 121 -23.71 34.59 3.16
CA GLY A 121 -23.70 33.27 2.49
C GLY A 121 -22.44 33.00 1.67
#